data_AF-A0A7C5MAQ6-F1
#
_entry.id   AF-A0A7C5MAQ6-F1
#
_cell.length_a   1.000
_cell.length_b   1.000
_cell.length_c   1.000
_cell.angle_alpha   90.00
_cell.angle_beta   90.00
_cell.angle_gamma   90.00
#
_symmetry.space_group_name_H-M   'P 1'
#
loop_
_entity.id
_entity.type
_entity.pdbx_description
1 polymer ?
#
loop_
_entity_poly.entity_id
_entity_poly.type
_entity_poly.pdbx_seq_one_letter_code
_entity_poly.pdbx_strand_id
1 'polypeptide(L)'
;MVFFIIGRVNSGKSTKLLGLYKRKKCGDGFILKKVHVKQKLWGYRIRRLSTEEEEDFATWRDNIPKKWHEAFVYGPFSFSKKGIEFADKIVDEIISK
;
A
#
# COMPACT_ATOMS: atom_id res chain seq x y z
N MET A 1 -23.55 -2.47 1.01
CA MET A 1 -23.42 -1.11 0.41
C MET A 1 -21.94 -0.86 0.10
N VAL A 2 -21.61 -0.48 -1.13
CA VAL A 2 -20.21 -0.29 -1.59
C VAL A 2 -19.99 1.19 -1.89
N PHE A 3 -18.87 1.76 -1.40
CA PHE A 3 -18.51 3.15 -1.64
C PHE A 3 -17.29 3.25 -2.56
N PHE A 4 -17.38 4.05 -3.61
CA PHE A 4 -16.26 4.35 -4.49
C PHE A 4 -15.70 5.76 -4.20
N ILE A 5 -14.39 5.87 -3.99
CA ILE A 5 -13.69 7.14 -3.87
C ILE A 5 -12.92 7.40 -5.18
N ILE A 6 -13.49 8.20 -6.07
CA ILE A 6 -12.91 8.52 -7.39
C ILE A 6 -12.25 9.91 -7.42
N GLY A 7 -11.31 10.11 -8.33
CA GLY A 7 -10.60 11.37 -8.52
C GLY A 7 -9.26 11.21 -9.25
N ARG A 8 -8.68 12.32 -9.72
CA ARG A 8 -7.40 12.36 -10.46
C ARG A 8 -6.24 11.78 -9.62
N VAL A 9 -5.14 11.41 -10.28
CA VAL A 9 -3.89 11.06 -9.55
C VAL A 9 -3.51 12.22 -8.63
N ASN A 10 -3.09 11.92 -7.39
CA ASN A 10 -2.79 12.90 -6.33
C ASN A 10 -3.97 13.75 -5.82
N SER A 11 -5.22 13.44 -6.15
CA SER A 11 -6.38 14.19 -5.63
C SER A 11 -6.76 13.89 -4.16
N GLY A 12 -5.85 13.33 -3.38
CA GLY A 12 -6.10 13.02 -1.96
C GLY A 12 -7.00 11.80 -1.68
N LYS A 13 -7.20 10.89 -2.64
CA LYS A 13 -8.04 9.70 -2.45
C LYS A 13 -7.64 8.84 -1.25
N SER A 14 -6.35 8.50 -1.14
CA SER A 14 -5.83 7.71 -0.01
C SER A 14 -6.01 8.45 1.32
N THR A 15 -5.85 9.78 1.33
CA THR A 15 -6.12 10.63 2.50
C THR A 15 -7.60 10.58 2.90
N LYS A 16 -8.51 10.63 1.92
CA LYS A 16 -9.95 10.56 2.16
C LYS A 16 -10.37 9.18 2.69
N LEU A 17 -9.80 8.11 2.14
CA LEU A 17 -10.02 6.74 2.62
C LEU A 17 -9.54 6.58 4.07
N LEU A 18 -8.31 7.03 4.37
CA LEU A 18 -7.77 6.99 5.73
C LEU A 18 -8.61 7.82 6.70
N GLY A 19 -9.05 9.01 6.28
CA GLY A 19 -9.94 9.84 7.08
C GLY A 19 -11.31 9.20 7.33
N LEU A 20 -11.87 8.52 6.31
CA LEU A 20 -13.11 7.76 6.47
C LEU A 20 -12.94 6.62 7.46
N TYR A 21 -11.87 5.85 7.33
CA TYR A 21 -11.51 4.77 8.24
C TYR A 21 -11.39 5.29 9.68
N LYS A 22 -10.61 6.36 9.91
CA LYS A 22 -10.42 6.96 11.24
C LYS A 22 -11.73 7.42 11.89
N ARG A 23 -12.68 7.93 11.09
CA ARG A 23 -13.99 8.37 11.59
C ARG A 23 -14.93 7.22 11.92
N LYS A 24 -14.94 6.18 11.10
CA LYS A 24 -15.92 5.08 11.20
C LYS A 24 -15.42 3.91 12.05
N LYS A 25 -14.13 3.60 11.97
CA LYS A 25 -13.46 2.45 12.61
C LYS A 25 -14.20 1.12 12.44
N CYS A 26 -14.93 0.95 11.34
CA CYS A 26 -15.64 -0.27 11.01
C CYS A 26 -14.92 -0.99 9.86
N GLY A 27 -14.43 -2.20 10.12
CA GLY A 27 -13.66 -3.01 9.18
C GLY A 27 -12.14 -2.78 9.27
N ASP A 28 -11.43 -3.29 8.28
CA ASP A 28 -9.98 -3.19 8.15
C ASP A 28 -9.57 -3.27 6.67
N GLY A 29 -8.28 -3.14 6.39
CA GLY A 29 -7.69 -3.26 5.07
C GLY A 29 -6.32 -2.59 5.04
N PHE A 30 -5.88 -2.18 3.85
CA PHE A 30 -4.60 -1.50 3.70
C PHE A 30 -4.63 -0.39 2.65
N ILE A 31 -3.63 0.49 2.73
CA ILE A 31 -3.38 1.55 1.75
C ILE A 31 -1.95 1.47 1.23
N LEU A 32 -1.74 2.01 0.02
CA LEU A 32 -0.40 2.23 -0.52
C LEU A 32 0.03 3.68 -0.27
N LYS A 33 1.08 3.86 0.53
CA LYS A 33 1.70 5.15 0.82
C LYS A 33 2.87 5.39 -0.12
N LYS A 34 2.91 6.58 -0.71
CA LYS A 34 4.02 7.01 -1.56
C LYS A 34 5.25 7.33 -0.72
N VAL A 35 6.39 6.76 -1.10
CA VAL A 35 7.70 7.10 -0.54
C VAL A 35 8.38 8.08 -1.48
N HIS A 36 8.75 9.24 -0.97
CA HIS A 36 9.53 10.23 -1.73
C HIS A 36 10.92 10.37 -1.10
N VAL A 37 11.95 10.31 -1.93
CA VAL A 37 13.34 10.54 -1.54
C VAL A 37 13.86 11.69 -2.40
N LYS A 38 14.37 12.76 -1.77
CA LYS A 38 14.82 13.98 -2.46
C LYS A 38 13.80 14.49 -3.49
N GLN A 39 12.52 14.57 -3.09
CA GLN A 39 11.38 15.00 -3.92
C GLN A 39 11.02 14.09 -5.11
N LYS A 40 11.77 13.01 -5.37
CA LYS A 40 11.43 12.00 -6.37
C LYS A 40 10.61 10.88 -5.74
N LEU A 41 9.57 10.43 -6.43
CA LEU A 41 8.83 9.22 -6.03
C LEU A 41 9.80 8.04 -6.10
N TRP A 42 10.09 7.42 -4.97
CA TRP A 42 10.96 6.26 -4.84
C TRP A 42 10.18 4.96 -4.99
N GLY A 43 8.94 4.94 -4.51
CA GLY A 43 8.10 3.76 -4.55
C GLY A 43 6.90 3.86 -3.62
N TYR A 44 6.46 2.70 -3.15
CA TYR A 44 5.27 2.53 -2.34
C TYR A 44 5.53 1.58 -1.18
N ARG A 45 4.97 1.93 -0.03
CA ARG A 45 4.81 1.02 1.12
C ARG A 45 3.35 0.66 1.27
N ILE A 46 3.07 -0.58 1.64
CA ILE A 46 1.75 -1.03 2.04
C ILE A 46 1.60 -0.81 3.54
N ARG A 47 0.45 -0.30 3.98
CA ARG A 47 0.14 -0.03 5.39
C ARG A 47 -1.21 -0.61 5.77
N ARG A 48 -1.26 -1.44 6.81
CA ARG A 48 -2.54 -1.88 7.39
C ARG A 48 -3.23 -0.74 8.12
N LEU A 49 -4.54 -0.60 7.93
CA LEU A 49 -5.33 0.48 8.50
C LEU A 49 -5.48 0.34 10.02
N SER A 50 -5.72 -0.87 10.53
CA SER A 50 -5.96 -1.13 11.96
C SER A 50 -4.70 -1.08 12.82
N THR A 51 -3.60 -1.69 12.39
CA THR A 51 -2.36 -1.80 13.19
C THR A 51 -1.34 -0.73 12.86
N GLU A 52 -1.52 0.00 11.76
CA GLU A 52 -0.56 0.98 11.25
C GLU A 52 0.80 0.40 10.81
N GLU A 53 0.98 -0.93 10.87
CA GLU A 53 2.17 -1.65 10.40
C GLU A 53 2.38 -1.46 8.90
N GLU A 54 3.65 -1.41 8.49
CA GLU A 54 4.05 -1.11 7.13
C GLU A 54 5.13 -2.05 6.61
N GLU A 55 5.02 -2.37 5.33
CA GLU A 55 6.07 -3.05 4.58
C GLU A 55 6.35 -2.40 3.23
N ASP A 56 7.54 -2.66 2.70
CA ASP A 56 7.89 -2.25 1.34
C ASP A 56 7.06 -3.02 0.32
N PHE A 57 6.43 -2.31 -0.62
CA PHE A 57 5.50 -2.91 -1.57
C PHE A 57 6.00 -2.87 -3.01
N ALA A 58 6.41 -1.69 -3.49
CA ALA A 58 6.93 -1.53 -4.84
C ALA A 58 7.98 -0.44 -4.92
N THR A 59 8.98 -0.62 -5.78
CA THR A 59 10.04 0.37 -6.06
C THR A 59 10.27 0.51 -7.56
N TRP A 60 10.85 1.62 -7.99
CA TRP A 60 11.34 1.73 -9.37
C TRP A 60 12.46 0.72 -9.61
N ARG A 61 12.49 0.09 -10.79
CA ARG A 61 13.52 -0.89 -11.15
C ARG A 61 14.95 -0.35 -11.07
N ASP A 62 15.13 0.94 -11.34
CA ASP A 62 16.45 1.59 -11.25
C ASP A 62 16.90 1.84 -9.81
N ASN A 63 16.03 1.57 -8.82
CA ASN A 63 16.20 1.93 -7.41
C ASN A 63 15.90 0.73 -6.50
N ILE A 64 16.36 -0.46 -6.86
CA ILE A 64 16.15 -1.69 -6.09
C ILE A 64 17.05 -1.71 -4.84
N PRO A 65 16.48 -1.79 -3.62
CA PRO A 65 17.26 -1.94 -2.39
C PRO A 65 18.07 -3.25 -2.35
N LYS A 66 19.20 -3.27 -1.65
CA LYS A 66 20.09 -4.46 -1.58
C LYS A 66 19.42 -5.73 -1.05
N LYS A 67 18.42 -5.63 -0.17
CA LYS A 67 17.69 -6.76 0.43
C LYS A 67 16.30 -6.94 -0.19
N TRP A 68 16.12 -6.47 -1.42
CA TRP A 68 14.86 -6.56 -2.12
C TRP A 68 14.67 -7.96 -2.69
N HIS A 69 13.64 -8.65 -2.21
CA HIS A 69 13.20 -9.92 -2.78
C HIS A 69 12.04 -9.61 -3.72
N GLU A 70 12.32 -9.61 -5.02
CA GLU A 70 11.32 -9.36 -6.05
C GLU A 70 10.33 -10.53 -6.15
N ALA A 71 9.04 -10.23 -6.18
CA ALA A 71 7.98 -11.19 -6.50
C ALA A 71 7.70 -11.20 -8.00
N PHE A 72 7.50 -10.00 -8.58
CA PHE A 72 7.24 -9.80 -9.98
C PHE A 72 7.53 -8.35 -10.38
N VAL A 73 7.55 -8.12 -11.70
CA VAL A 73 7.69 -6.79 -12.32
C VAL A 73 6.42 -6.44 -13.07
N TYR A 74 5.97 -5.20 -12.95
CA TYR A 74 4.91 -4.66 -13.78
C TYR A 74 5.19 -3.20 -14.16
N GLY A 75 5.32 -2.95 -15.46
CA GLY A 75 5.72 -1.65 -15.98
C GLY A 75 7.10 -1.23 -15.43
N PRO A 76 7.23 0.00 -14.88
CA PRO A 76 8.52 0.46 -14.35
C PRO A 76 8.79 0.01 -12.90
N PHE A 77 7.88 -0.77 -12.30
CA PHE A 77 7.96 -1.13 -10.88
C PHE A 77 8.37 -2.59 -10.69
N SER A 78 9.26 -2.79 -9.73
CA SER A 78 9.54 -4.08 -9.09
C SER A 78 8.69 -4.20 -7.82
N PHE A 79 8.05 -5.34 -7.60
CA PHE A 79 7.17 -5.59 -6.45
C PHE A 79 7.85 -6.52 -5.43
N SER A 80 7.71 -6.19 -4.15
CA SER A 80 8.33 -6.90 -3.04
C SER A 80 7.54 -8.16 -2.69
N LYS A 81 8.21 -9.31 -2.60
CA LYS A 81 7.63 -10.56 -2.10
C LYS A 81 7.04 -10.39 -0.70
N LYS A 82 7.77 -9.75 0.21
CA LYS A 82 7.27 -9.44 1.55
C LYS A 82 6.04 -8.55 1.53
N GLY A 83 6.01 -7.58 0.62
CA GLY A 83 4.87 -6.66 0.47
C GLY A 83 3.59 -7.36 -0.01
N ILE A 84 3.72 -8.34 -0.91
CA ILE A 84 2.62 -9.19 -1.37
C ILE A 84 2.15 -10.11 -0.24
N GLU A 85 3.08 -10.85 0.39
CA GLU A 85 2.77 -11.73 1.52
C GLU A 85 2.09 -10.98 2.68
N PHE A 86 2.51 -9.74 2.93
CA PHE A 86 1.87 -8.86 3.92
C PHE A 86 0.44 -8.50 3.53
N ALA A 87 0.17 -8.22 2.25
CA ALA A 87 -1.18 -7.95 1.76
C ALA A 87 -2.08 -9.17 1.93
N ASP A 88 -1.60 -10.35 1.50
CA ASP A 88 -2.35 -11.62 1.58
C ASP A 88 -2.69 -11.95 3.03
N LYS A 89 -1.71 -11.85 3.93
CA LYS A 89 -1.92 -12.06 5.37
C LYS A 89 -3.01 -11.16 5.93
N ILE A 90 -3.04 -9.88 5.55
CA ILE A 90 -4.08 -8.96 6.01
C ILE A 90 -5.46 -9.41 5.51
N VAL A 91 -5.57 -9.79 4.24
CA VAL A 91 -6.83 -10.24 3.66
C VAL A 91 -7.32 -11.51 4.34
N ASP A 92 -6.45 -12.50 4.52
CA ASP A 92 -6.78 -13.76 5.18
C ASP A 92 -7.26 -13.56 6.61
N GLU A 93 -6.61 -12.69 7.38
CA GLU A 93 -7.02 -12.35 8.74
C GLU A 93 -8.35 -11.59 8.82
N ILE A 94 -8.73 -10.88 7.76
CA ILE A 94 -10.00 -10.15 7.68
C ILE A 94 -11.14 -11.10 7.31
N ILE A 95 -10.92 -12.02 6.37
CA ILE A 95 -11.95 -12.90 5.83
C ILE A 95 -12.15 -14.16 6.68
N SER A 96 -11.11 -14.64 7.37
CA SER A 96 -11.17 -15.86 8.19
C SER A 96 -11.73 -15.63 9.61
N LYS A 97 -12.30 -14.46 9.88
CA LYS A 97 -12.95 -14.09 11.14
C LYS A 97 -14.47 -14.13 10.97
#